data_AF-A0A812XK70-F1
#
_entry.id   AF-A0A812XK70-F1
#
_cell.length_a   1.000
_cell.length_b   1.000
_cell.length_c   1.000
_cell.angle_alpha   90.00
_cell.angle_beta   90.00
_cell.angle_gamma   90.00
#
_symmetry.space_group_name_H-M   'P 1'
#
loop_
_entity.id
_entity.type
_entity.pdbx_description
1 polymer ?
#
loop_
_entity_poly.entity_id
_entity_poly.type
_entity_poly.pdbx_seq_one_letter_code
_entity_poly.pdbx_strand_id
1 'polypeptide(L)' 'YNAVVNTFKMAGWTRVPVGSSKFAIYWGPHPTPEMLRSFNPFQRANHFPNSWQLGRKDLLGKNIHRMKRQFPKDYNI' A
#
# COMPACT_ATOMS: atom_id res chain seq x y z
N TYR A 1 -5.43 2.76 15.38
CA TYR A 1 -5.60 3.88 14.42
C TYR A 1 -6.87 4.68 14.71
N ASN A 2 -6.93 5.41 15.82
CA ASN A 2 -8.17 6.13 16.18
C ASN A 2 -8.42 7.34 15.28
N ALA A 3 -7.36 8.08 14.90
CA ALA A 3 -7.47 9.20 13.98
C ALA A 3 -8.08 8.80 12.63
N VAL A 4 -7.53 7.76 11.97
CA VAL A 4 -8.04 7.27 10.68
C VAL A 4 -9.49 6.83 10.76
N VAL A 5 -9.86 6.06 11.79
CA VAL A 5 -11.25 5.61 11.98
C VAL A 5 -12.19 6.80 12.20
N ASN A 6 -11.78 7.80 12.99
CA ASN A 6 -12.57 8.99 13.21
C ASN A 6 -12.72 9.83 11.93
N THR A 7 -11.66 9.98 11.13
CA THR A 7 -11.72 10.66 9.82
C THR A 7 -12.75 9.99 8.91
N PHE A 8 -12.74 8.66 8.80
CA PHE A 8 -13.73 7.94 7.99
C PHE A 8 -15.16 8.14 8.51
N LYS A 9 -15.37 8.05 9.84
CA LYS A 9 -16.69 8.30 10.44
C LYS A 9 -17.19 9.71 10.16
N MET A 10 -16.33 10.72 10.33
CA MET A 10 -16.68 12.13 10.06
C MET A 10 -17.00 12.38 8.58
N ALA A 11 -16.37 11.62 7.68
CA ALA A 11 -16.66 11.65 6.25
C ALA A 11 -17.89 10.79 5.84
N GLY A 12 -18.67 10.28 6.80
CA GLY A 12 -19.89 9.51 6.55
C GLY A 12 -19.68 8.03 6.22
N TRP A 13 -18.46 7.51 6.37
CA TRP A 13 -18.18 6.10 6.11
C TRP A 13 -18.54 5.22 7.30
N THR A 14 -19.04 4.02 6.99
CA THR A 14 -19.34 2.99 7.98
C THR A 14 -18.30 1.88 7.94
N ARG A 15 -18.00 1.32 9.12
CA ARG A 15 -17.08 0.20 9.23
C ARG A 15 -17.80 -1.08 8.84
N VAL A 16 -17.22 -1.83 7.92
CA VAL A 16 -17.71 -3.15 7.50
C VAL A 16 -17.16 -4.26 8.43
N PRO A 17 -17.89 -5.38 8.59
CA PRO A 17 -17.37 -6.56 9.29
C PRO A 17 -16.07 -7.06 8.66
N VAL A 18 -15.18 -7.57 9.51
CA VAL A 18 -13.94 -8.23 9.05
C VAL A 18 -14.31 -9.42 8.17
N GLY A 19 -13.64 -9.58 7.04
CA GLY A 19 -13.91 -10.66 6.08
C GLY A 19 -15.04 -10.36 5.08
N SER A 20 -15.73 -9.22 5.19
CA SER A 20 -16.68 -8.79 4.15
C SER A 20 -15.97 -8.54 2.83
N SER A 21 -16.48 -9.13 1.74
CA SER A 21 -16.08 -8.81 0.37
C SER A 21 -16.68 -7.48 -0.13
N LYS A 22 -17.73 -7.00 0.55
CA LYS A 22 -18.41 -5.74 0.25
C LYS A 22 -17.79 -4.61 1.07
N PHE A 23 -16.83 -3.93 0.48
CA PHE A 23 -16.20 -2.71 1.00
C PHE A 23 -15.81 -1.80 -0.17
N ALA A 24 -15.57 -0.51 0.10
CA ALA A 24 -14.98 0.40 -0.88
C ALA A 24 -13.51 0.71 -0.59
N ILE A 25 -13.18 0.89 0.70
CA ILE A 25 -11.83 1.22 1.16
C ILE A 25 -11.35 0.18 2.16
N TYR A 26 -10.18 -0.38 1.90
CA TYR A 26 -9.41 -1.20 2.81
C TYR A 26 -8.28 -0.35 3.40
N TRP A 27 -8.27 -0.21 4.73
CA TRP A 27 -7.22 0.48 5.46
C TRP A 27 -6.61 -0.45 6.51
N GLY A 28 -5.43 -0.98 6.23
CA GLY A 28 -4.83 -2.04 7.03
C GLY A 28 -3.40 -2.37 6.60
N PRO A 29 -2.88 -3.55 6.98
CA PRO A 29 -1.59 -4.06 6.50
C PRO A 29 -1.51 -4.18 4.97
N HIS A 30 -0.33 -4.42 4.42
CA HIS A 30 -0.17 -4.69 2.99
C HIS A 30 -1.05 -5.87 2.54
N PRO A 31 -1.97 -5.66 1.58
CA PRO A 31 -2.71 -6.73 0.94
C PRO A 31 -1.77 -7.77 0.31
N THR A 32 -2.13 -9.05 0.41
CA THR A 32 -1.46 -10.08 -0.39
C THR A 32 -1.81 -9.90 -1.88
N PRO A 33 -0.98 -10.41 -2.80
CA PRO A 33 -1.31 -10.40 -4.23
C PRO A 33 -2.67 -11.05 -4.53
N GLU A 34 -3.01 -12.13 -3.83
CA GLU A 34 -4.28 -12.86 -3.99
C GLU A 34 -5.47 -11.99 -3.58
N MET A 35 -5.33 -11.26 -2.46
CA MET A 35 -6.33 -10.32 -1.99
C MET A 35 -6.49 -9.14 -2.97
N LEU A 36 -5.40 -8.61 -3.52
CA LEU A 36 -5.49 -7.52 -4.51
C LEU A 36 -6.16 -7.97 -5.80
N ARG A 37 -5.91 -9.20 -6.26
CA ARG A 37 -6.54 -9.76 -7.46
C ARG A 37 -8.05 -9.95 -7.30
N SER A 38 -8.55 -10.12 -6.07
CA SER A 38 -9.99 -10.27 -5.80
C SER A 38 -10.72 -8.93 -5.67
N PHE A 39 -10.01 -7.80 -5.71
CA PHE A 39 -10.64 -6.49 -5.62
C PHE A 39 -11.42 -6.16 -6.89
N ASN A 40 -12.62 -5.61 -6.69
CA ASN A 40 -13.36 -4.98 -7.77
C ASN A 40 -12.72 -3.64 -8.19
N PRO A 41 -12.98 -3.14 -9.41
CA PRO A 41 -12.40 -1.90 -9.92
C PRO A 41 -12.71 -0.63 -9.11
N PHE A 42 -13.74 -0.66 -8.24
CA PHE A 42 -14.08 0.44 -7.34
C PHE A 42 -13.41 0.33 -5.96
N GLN A 43 -12.86 -0.83 -5.61
CA GLN A 43 -12.22 -1.07 -4.32
C GLN A 43 -10.83 -0.47 -4.30
N ARG A 44 -10.45 0.10 -3.15
CA ARG A 44 -9.16 0.76 -2.95
C ARG A 44 -8.50 0.25 -1.68
N ALA A 45 -7.18 0.10 -1.70
CA ALA A 45 -6.36 -0.11 -0.51
C ALA A 45 -5.44 1.08 -0.31
N ASN A 46 -5.05 1.34 0.95
CA ASN A 46 -4.10 2.38 1.32
C ASN A 46 -2.62 2.03 0.99
N HIS A 47 -2.37 0.85 0.42
CA HIS A 47 -1.03 0.37 0.08
C HIS A 47 -0.92 -0.02 -1.39
N PHE A 48 0.12 0.49 -2.07
CA PHE A 48 0.49 0.01 -3.39
C PHE A 48 1.14 -1.39 -3.31
N PRO A 49 0.87 -2.27 -4.30
CA PRO A 49 1.55 -3.55 -4.42
C PRO A 49 3.08 -3.35 -4.48
N ASN A 50 3.85 -4.21 -3.79
CA ASN A 50 5.32 -4.17 -3.77
C ASN A 50 5.96 -2.88 -3.23
N SER A 51 5.21 -1.97 -2.60
CA SER A 51 5.75 -0.71 -2.04
C SER A 51 6.84 -0.93 -0.98
N TRP A 52 6.92 -2.11 -0.36
CA TRP A 52 8.01 -2.49 0.54
C TRP A 52 9.40 -2.55 -0.13
N GLN A 53 9.48 -2.59 -1.47
CA GLN A 53 10.73 -2.45 -2.21
C GLN A 53 11.42 -1.10 -1.95
N LEU A 54 10.63 -0.09 -1.57
CA LEU A 54 11.11 1.24 -1.16
C LEU A 54 11.13 1.40 0.37
N GLY A 55 10.17 0.82 1.08
CA GLY A 55 10.04 0.97 2.54
C GLY A 55 11.02 0.14 3.37
N ARG A 56 11.46 -1.03 2.87
CA ARG A 56 12.43 -1.88 3.58
C ARG A 56 13.85 -1.49 3.23
N LYS A 57 14.69 -1.17 4.24
CA LYS A 57 16.06 -0.68 4.04
C LYS A 57 16.96 -1.62 3.24
N ASP A 58 16.84 -2.94 3.44
CA ASP A 58 17.62 -3.94 2.72
C ASP A 58 17.26 -3.99 1.23
N LEU A 59 15.96 -3.94 0.90
CA LEU A 59 15.48 -3.90 -0.48
C LEU A 59 15.74 -2.55 -1.14
N LEU A 60 15.53 -1.46 -0.40
CA LEU A 60 15.83 -0.11 -0.86
C LEU A 60 17.30 0.01 -1.26
N GLY A 61 18.23 -0.44 -0.43
CA GLY A 61 19.66 -0.43 -0.73
C GLY A 61 20.00 -1.23 -1.99
N LYS A 62 19.43 -2.43 -2.15
CA LYS A 62 19.61 -3.24 -3.37
C LYS A 62 19.07 -2.53 -4.62
N ASN A 63 17.88 -1.93 -4.52
CA ASN A 63 17.24 -1.22 -5.63
C ASN A 63 18.02 0.05 -6.01
N ILE A 64 18.47 0.83 -5.03
CA ILE A 64 19.34 2.00 -5.24
C ILE A 64 20.65 1.60 -5.89
N HIS A 65 21.31 0.54 -5.42
CA HIS A 65 22.57 0.09 -6.00
C HIS A 65 22.38 -0.38 -7.46
N ARG A 66 21.26 -1.03 -7.78
CA ARG A 66 20.89 -1.34 -9.17
C ARG A 66 20.74 -0.07 -10.00
N MET A 67 20.01 0.93 -9.49
CA MET A 67 19.82 2.20 -10.20
C MET A 67 21.13 2.97 -10.40
N LYS A 68 22.04 2.97 -9.41
CA LYS A 68 23.38 3.57 -9.55
C LYS A 68 24.21 2.94 -10.66
N ARG A 69 24.11 1.62 -10.85
CA ARG A 69 24.81 0.94 -11.97
C ARG A 69 24.19 1.27 -13.33
N GLN A 70 22.88 1.42 -13.39
CA GLN A 70 22.16 1.67 -14.64
C GLN A 70 22.19 3.15 -15.06
N PHE A 71 22.14 4.05 -14.08
CA PHE A 71 22.02 5.51 -14.24
C PHE A 71 23.01 6.23 -13.31
N PRO A 72 24.34 6.09 -13.54
CA PRO A 72 25.35 6.58 -12.61
C PRO A 72 25.37 8.11 -12.45
N LYS A 73 24.88 8.86 -13.46
CA LYS A 73 24.79 10.33 -13.40
C LYS A 73 23.60 10.80 -12.53
N ASP A 74 22.49 10.06 -12.55
CA ASP A 74 21.25 10.45 -11.86
C ASP A 74 21.22 9.95 -10.41
N TYR A 75 21.95 8.87 -10.11
CA TYR A 75 22.02 8.24 -8.79
C TYR A 75 23.41 8.42 -8.16
N ASN A 76 23.80 9.68 -7.98
CA ASN A 76 25.02 10.06 -7.24
C ASN A 76 24.73 10.11 -5.72
N ILE A 77 24.72 8.93 -5.10
CA ILE A 77 24.52 8.72 -3.67
C ILE A 77 25.82 8.23 -3.04
#